data_AF-A0A2S2R388-F1
#
_entry.id   AF-A0A2S2R388-F1
#
_cell.length_a   1.000
_cell.length_b   1.000
_cell.length_c   1.000
_cell.angle_alpha   90.00
_cell.angle_beta   90.00
_cell.angle_gamma   90.00
#
_symmetry.space_group_name_H-M   'P 1'
#
loop_
_entity.id
_entity.type
_entity.pdbx_description
1 polymer ?
#
loop_
_entity_poly.entity_id
_entity_poly.type
_entity_poly.pdbx_seq_one_letter_code
_entity_poly.pdbx_strand_id
1 'polypeptide(L)'
;MKGHTVADIVVIFKTLPTKESVVALSQRIIADFRENYPTGLQIADDVLMAPDSTGFDVISTQGTVRILISTISTNLKKLTSGLHLDSNAMKLHMGAIRHSRWFDDNASHSSNKMLVRLLKDLRNRFTGLNCLNPWMIDLLAHRSLLTNKQTLPIQIAYRRVIQLLAGGLFLPGSAGIIDPCETGNVRIQTLLTLEQQDLLCMTAQHLVRVMAHGGFIAVLNGNDNILKLKSINGIIFGDLQKAYVKQEGMVEEVDSTGAESEEVAMESA
;
A
#
# COMPACT_ATOMS: atom_id res chain seq x y z
N MET A 1 -13.84 -7.18 -4.25
CA MET A 1 -14.19 -5.74 -4.22
C MET A 1 -15.33 -5.47 -5.20
N LYS A 2 -16.51 -6.05 -4.96
CA LYS A 2 -17.70 -5.65 -5.71
C LYS A 2 -18.04 -4.22 -5.27
N GLY A 3 -18.24 -3.31 -6.22
CA GLY A 3 -18.62 -1.93 -5.94
C GLY A 3 -17.47 -0.92 -5.77
N HIS A 4 -16.21 -1.30 -5.98
CA HIS A 4 -15.08 -0.35 -6.04
C HIS A 4 -14.49 -0.31 -7.46
N THR A 5 -15.18 0.36 -8.37
CA THR A 5 -14.80 0.47 -9.79
C THR A 5 -13.94 1.71 -10.00
N VAL A 6 -12.73 1.69 -9.43
CA VAL A 6 -11.77 2.79 -9.53
C VAL A 6 -10.47 2.24 -10.11
N ALA A 7 -9.91 2.93 -11.11
CA ALA A 7 -8.60 2.66 -11.70
C ALA A 7 -7.70 3.88 -11.59
N ASP A 8 -6.39 3.65 -11.52
CA ASP A 8 -5.39 4.72 -11.41
C ASP A 8 -4.53 4.75 -12.67
N ILE A 9 -4.28 5.95 -13.20
CA ILE A 9 -3.33 6.21 -14.29
C ILE A 9 -2.35 7.27 -13.83
N VAL A 10 -1.06 7.01 -13.95
CA VAL A 10 -0.02 8.00 -13.66
C VAL A 10 0.39 8.70 -14.96
N VAL A 11 0.27 10.02 -15.00
CA VAL A 11 0.66 10.86 -16.14
C VAL A 11 1.95 11.62 -15.78
N ILE A 12 2.99 11.45 -16.61
CA ILE A 12 4.30 12.03 -16.38
C ILE A 12 4.48 13.27 -17.26
N PHE A 13 4.54 14.44 -16.63
CA PHE A 13 4.78 15.69 -17.33
C PHE A 13 6.26 15.82 -17.69
N LYS A 14 6.52 16.24 -18.94
CA LYS A 14 7.86 16.63 -19.39
C LYS A 14 8.25 18.03 -18.90
N THR A 15 7.26 18.87 -18.62
CA THR A 15 7.41 20.23 -18.07
C THR A 15 7.26 20.22 -16.55
N LEU A 16 7.54 21.37 -15.92
CA LEU A 16 7.29 21.56 -14.50
C LEU A 16 5.77 21.54 -14.25
N PRO A 17 5.29 20.70 -13.31
CA PRO A 17 3.86 20.53 -13.10
C PRO A 17 3.30 21.66 -12.23
N THR A 18 2.49 22.52 -12.84
CA THR A 18 1.71 23.56 -12.15
C THR A 18 0.23 23.17 -12.05
N LYS A 19 -0.51 23.82 -11.15
CA LYS A 19 -1.97 23.60 -11.02
C LYS A 19 -2.70 23.92 -12.32
N GLU A 20 -2.30 24.99 -13.00
CA GLU A 20 -2.87 25.42 -14.29
C GLU A 20 -2.64 24.35 -15.36
N SER A 21 -1.47 23.71 -15.36
CA SER A 21 -1.17 22.63 -16.30
C SER A 21 -2.05 21.40 -16.07
N VAL A 22 -2.39 21.10 -14.81
CA VAL A 22 -3.31 20.00 -14.46
C VAL A 22 -4.74 20.30 -14.92
N VAL A 23 -5.23 21.53 -14.67
CA VAL A 23 -6.56 21.97 -15.12
C VAL A 23 -6.64 21.99 -16.65
N ALA A 24 -5.61 22.47 -17.33
CA ALA A 24 -5.57 22.47 -18.79
C ALA A 24 -5.61 21.04 -19.35
N LEU A 25 -4.86 20.11 -18.75
CA LEU A 25 -4.91 18.70 -19.14
C LEU A 25 -6.31 18.11 -18.92
N SER A 26 -6.94 18.39 -17.77
CA SER A 26 -8.24 17.81 -17.47
C SER A 26 -9.33 18.30 -18.43
N GLN A 27 -9.33 19.60 -18.75
CA GLN A 27 -10.22 20.18 -19.75
C GLN A 27 -9.98 19.58 -21.13
N ARG A 28 -8.70 19.37 -21.49
CA ARG A 28 -8.34 18.74 -22.76
C ARG A 28 -8.88 17.30 -22.86
N ILE A 29 -8.73 16.51 -21.80
CA ILE A 29 -9.26 15.13 -21.77
C ILE A 29 -10.78 15.12 -21.94
N ILE A 30 -11.51 15.99 -21.22
CA ILE A 30 -12.98 16.08 -21.36
C ILE A 30 -13.36 16.45 -22.80
N ALA A 31 -12.69 17.45 -23.38
CA ALA A 31 -12.95 17.87 -24.76
C ALA A 31 -12.67 16.74 -25.77
N ASP A 32 -11.53 16.06 -25.66
CA ASP A 32 -11.16 14.94 -26.54
C ASP A 32 -12.15 13.77 -26.41
N PHE A 33 -12.68 13.50 -25.21
CA PHE A 33 -13.73 12.49 -25.01
C PHE A 33 -15.05 12.86 -25.71
N ARG A 34 -15.46 14.13 -25.64
CA ARG A 34 -16.68 14.62 -26.31
C ARG A 34 -16.57 14.56 -27.83
N GLU A 35 -15.40 14.91 -28.37
CA GLU A 35 -15.16 14.90 -29.82
C GLU A 35 -15.11 13.48 -30.38
N ASN A 36 -14.44 12.56 -29.70
CA ASN A 36 -14.15 11.22 -30.23
C ASN A 36 -15.16 10.14 -29.80
N TYR A 37 -15.95 10.37 -28.75
CA TYR A 37 -16.92 9.40 -28.22
C TYR A 37 -18.33 9.98 -27.99
N PRO A 38 -18.95 10.65 -28.98
CA PRO A 38 -20.20 11.41 -28.79
C PRO A 38 -21.43 10.55 -28.44
N THR A 39 -21.43 9.25 -28.79
CA THR A 39 -22.53 8.30 -28.51
C THR A 39 -22.13 7.18 -27.55
N GLY A 40 -20.92 7.26 -26.98
CA GLY A 40 -20.30 6.22 -26.16
C GLY A 40 -20.46 6.43 -24.64
N LEU A 41 -19.38 6.12 -23.90
CA LEU A 41 -19.31 6.26 -22.45
C LEU A 41 -19.53 7.72 -22.02
N GLN A 42 -20.62 7.98 -21.31
CA GLN A 42 -20.88 9.30 -20.72
C GLN A 42 -19.97 9.51 -19.51
N ILE A 43 -19.08 10.49 -19.62
CA ILE A 43 -18.28 11.02 -18.51
C ILE A 43 -18.95 12.28 -17.95
N ALA A 44 -18.69 12.59 -16.68
CA ALA A 44 -19.15 13.83 -16.07
C ALA A 44 -18.61 15.06 -16.82
N ASP A 45 -19.39 16.14 -16.83
CA ASP A 45 -19.02 17.39 -17.51
C ASP A 45 -17.84 18.11 -16.87
N ASP A 46 -17.63 17.84 -15.58
CA ASP A 46 -16.51 18.33 -14.79
C ASP A 46 -15.73 17.16 -14.18
N VAL A 47 -14.45 17.41 -13.95
CA VAL A 47 -13.55 16.51 -13.23
C VAL A 47 -13.50 16.89 -11.76
N LEU A 48 -13.35 15.89 -10.89
CA LEU A 48 -13.12 16.14 -9.47
C LEU A 48 -11.61 16.32 -9.24
N MET A 49 -11.16 17.54 -8.95
CA MET A 49 -9.77 17.81 -8.61
C MET A 49 -9.39 17.14 -7.28
N ALA A 50 -8.18 16.58 -7.20
CA ALA A 50 -7.63 16.16 -5.92
C ALA A 50 -7.47 17.38 -4.97
N PRO A 51 -7.60 17.22 -3.64
CA PRO A 51 -7.54 18.35 -2.68
C PRO A 51 -6.29 19.23 -2.78
N ASP A 52 -5.17 18.67 -3.25
CA ASP A 52 -3.87 19.31 -3.44
C ASP A 52 -3.54 19.59 -4.92
N SER A 53 -4.49 19.34 -5.83
CA SER A 53 -4.33 19.42 -7.28
C SER A 53 -3.23 18.48 -7.83
N THR A 54 -2.84 17.43 -7.11
CA THR A 54 -1.85 16.45 -7.58
C THR A 54 -2.40 15.44 -8.60
N GLY A 55 -3.66 15.64 -8.98
CA GLY A 55 -4.42 14.78 -9.87
C GLY A 55 -5.86 15.24 -10.02
N PHE A 56 -6.63 14.45 -10.76
CA PHE A 56 -8.07 14.63 -10.91
C PHE A 56 -8.75 13.31 -11.29
N ASP A 57 -10.04 13.23 -11.00
CA ASP A 57 -10.84 12.04 -11.28
C ASP A 57 -11.76 12.29 -12.49
N VAL A 58 -11.70 11.36 -13.45
CA VAL A 58 -12.65 11.26 -14.55
C VAL A 58 -13.72 10.25 -14.15
N ILE A 59 -14.95 10.72 -13.96
CA ILE A 59 -16.06 9.92 -13.43
C ILE A 59 -17.03 9.58 -14.57
N SER A 60 -17.47 8.33 -14.62
CA SER A 60 -18.49 7.83 -15.53
C SER A 60 -19.55 7.03 -14.77
N THR A 61 -20.63 6.64 -15.46
CA THR A 61 -21.64 5.73 -14.89
C THR A 61 -21.09 4.35 -14.56
N GLN A 62 -19.96 3.95 -15.15
CA GLN A 62 -19.36 2.63 -14.97
C GLN A 62 -18.25 2.60 -13.91
N GLY A 63 -17.73 3.77 -13.51
CA GLY A 63 -16.62 3.86 -12.56
C GLY A 63 -15.81 5.14 -12.73
N THR A 64 -14.71 5.19 -11.98
CA THR A 64 -13.84 6.36 -11.88
C THR A 64 -12.42 6.01 -12.32
N VAL A 65 -11.79 6.90 -13.08
CA VAL A 65 -10.35 6.84 -13.38
C VAL A 65 -9.67 8.01 -12.70
N ARG A 66 -8.78 7.72 -11.76
CA ARG A 66 -7.97 8.73 -11.06
C ARG A 66 -6.69 8.97 -11.85
N ILE A 67 -6.50 10.21 -12.27
CA ILE A 67 -5.31 10.67 -12.98
C ILE A 67 -4.35 11.23 -11.95
N LEU A 68 -3.24 10.54 -11.73
CA LEU A 68 -2.20 10.89 -10.78
C LEU A 68 -1.06 11.60 -11.53
N ILE A 69 -0.76 12.84 -11.18
CA ILE A 69 0.25 13.63 -11.89
C ILE A 69 1.63 13.43 -11.28
N SER A 70 2.63 13.23 -12.13
CA SER A 70 4.04 13.27 -11.75
C SER A 70 4.88 13.96 -12.83
N THR A 71 6.19 14.02 -12.63
CA THR A 71 7.13 14.59 -13.59
C THR A 71 8.43 13.80 -13.62
N ILE A 72 9.27 14.07 -14.63
CA ILE A 72 10.58 13.44 -14.78
C ILE A 72 11.53 13.83 -13.64
N SER A 73 12.50 12.95 -13.33
CA SER A 73 13.45 13.12 -12.22
C SER A 73 14.23 14.44 -12.26
N THR A 74 14.57 14.94 -13.47
CA THR A 74 15.25 16.22 -13.66
C THR A 74 14.42 17.43 -13.22
N ASN A 75 13.09 17.34 -13.33
CA ASN A 75 12.17 18.39 -12.91
C ASN A 75 11.91 18.35 -11.40
N LEU A 76 11.93 17.17 -10.78
CA LEU A 76 11.75 17.02 -9.32
C LEU A 76 12.77 17.86 -8.53
N LYS A 77 13.99 18.02 -9.06
CA LYS A 77 15.06 18.83 -8.44
C LYS A 77 14.86 20.35 -8.59
N LYS A 78 13.92 20.77 -9.43
CA LYS A 78 13.66 22.17 -9.81
C LYS A 78 12.31 22.67 -9.30
N LEU A 79 11.64 21.89 -8.44
CA LEU A 79 10.35 22.26 -7.91
C LEU A 79 10.48 23.44 -6.94
N THR A 80 9.45 24.27 -6.91
CA THR A 80 9.38 25.47 -6.07
C THR A 80 8.06 25.37 -5.32
N SER A 81 8.15 25.35 -3.99
CA SER A 81 6.96 25.28 -3.14
C SER A 81 6.02 26.45 -3.43
N GLY A 82 4.72 26.19 -3.46
CA GLY A 82 3.68 27.17 -3.80
C GLY A 82 3.44 27.39 -5.30
N LEU A 83 4.43 27.12 -6.16
CA LEU A 83 4.29 27.23 -7.62
C LEU A 83 3.97 25.88 -8.28
N HIS A 84 4.66 24.82 -7.84
CA HIS A 84 4.53 23.48 -8.41
C HIS A 84 3.75 22.54 -7.49
N LEU A 85 3.31 21.40 -8.04
CA LEU A 85 2.66 20.34 -7.28
C LEU A 85 3.56 19.78 -6.17
N ASP A 86 2.96 19.16 -5.17
CA ASP A 86 3.69 18.60 -4.03
C ASP A 86 4.69 17.52 -4.45
N SER A 87 5.94 17.68 -3.99
CA SER A 87 7.01 16.76 -4.37
C SER A 87 6.81 15.34 -3.81
N ASN A 88 6.19 15.20 -2.65
CA ASN A 88 6.00 13.89 -2.02
C ASN A 88 4.91 13.09 -2.76
N ALA A 89 3.80 13.75 -3.11
CA ALA A 89 2.76 13.16 -3.95
C ALA A 89 3.31 12.67 -5.28
N MET A 90 4.13 13.48 -5.97
CA MET A 90 4.73 13.07 -7.25
C MET A 90 5.69 11.89 -7.11
N LYS A 91 6.49 11.84 -6.03
CA LYS A 91 7.34 10.67 -5.72
C LYS A 91 6.51 9.42 -5.45
N LEU A 92 5.41 9.55 -4.72
CA LEU A 92 4.46 8.46 -4.45
C LEU A 92 3.84 7.93 -5.75
N HIS A 93 3.42 8.82 -6.66
CA HIS A 93 2.90 8.44 -7.98
C HIS A 93 3.94 7.72 -8.84
N MET A 94 5.22 8.13 -8.80
CA MET A 94 6.31 7.37 -9.43
C MET A 94 6.52 6.01 -8.77
N GLY A 95 6.34 5.91 -7.45
CA GLY A 95 6.34 4.65 -6.71
C GLY A 95 5.26 3.69 -7.21
N ALA A 96 4.04 4.18 -7.45
CA ALA A 96 2.95 3.38 -8.00
C ALA A 96 3.29 2.77 -9.38
N ILE A 97 4.04 3.48 -10.24
CA ILE A 97 4.54 2.92 -11.51
C ILE A 97 5.52 1.78 -11.24
N ARG A 98 6.47 1.95 -10.31
CA ARG A 98 7.44 0.90 -9.96
C ARG A 98 6.74 -0.34 -9.40
N HIS A 99 5.80 -0.13 -8.48
CA HIS A 99 5.00 -1.21 -7.90
C HIS A 99 4.21 -1.97 -8.96
N SER A 100 3.57 -1.25 -9.90
CA SER A 100 2.81 -1.85 -11.00
C SER A 100 3.70 -2.74 -11.88
N ARG A 101 4.86 -2.22 -12.31
CA ARG A 101 5.84 -2.99 -13.10
C ARG A 101 6.34 -4.22 -12.35
N TRP A 102 6.73 -4.06 -11.09
CA TRP A 102 7.17 -5.18 -10.27
C TRP A 102 6.07 -6.24 -10.13
N PHE A 103 4.82 -5.82 -9.95
CA PHE A 103 3.69 -6.74 -9.82
C PHE A 103 3.46 -7.53 -11.10
N ASP A 104 3.56 -6.89 -12.26
CA ASP A 104 3.42 -7.55 -13.56
C ASP A 104 4.53 -8.59 -13.78
N ASP A 105 5.77 -8.23 -13.45
CA ASP A 105 6.94 -9.09 -13.65
C ASP A 105 7.00 -10.27 -12.66
N ASN A 106 6.56 -10.07 -11.40
CA ASN A 106 6.82 -11.02 -10.31
C ASN A 106 5.54 -11.68 -9.75
N ALA A 107 4.40 -10.98 -9.81
CA ALA A 107 3.22 -11.29 -9.00
C ALA A 107 1.93 -11.40 -9.84
N SER A 108 2.04 -11.47 -11.17
CA SER A 108 0.92 -11.42 -12.12
C SER A 108 0.09 -12.71 -12.21
N HIS A 109 0.55 -13.80 -11.58
CA HIS A 109 -0.13 -15.09 -11.52
C HIS A 109 -1.55 -14.97 -10.92
N SER A 110 -2.50 -15.74 -11.47
CA SER A 110 -3.92 -15.69 -11.07
C SER A 110 -4.15 -15.97 -9.58
N SER A 111 -3.43 -16.95 -9.01
CA SER A 111 -3.48 -17.28 -7.58
C SER A 111 -3.02 -16.13 -6.70
N ASN A 112 -1.99 -15.38 -7.11
CA ASN A 112 -1.52 -14.21 -6.37
C ASN A 112 -2.56 -13.09 -6.40
N LYS A 113 -3.11 -12.78 -7.58
CA LYS A 113 -4.20 -11.81 -7.75
C LYS A 113 -5.43 -12.18 -6.92
N MET A 114 -5.76 -13.47 -6.81
CA MET A 114 -6.86 -13.92 -5.95
C MET A 114 -6.53 -13.74 -4.46
N LEU A 115 -5.32 -14.09 -4.04
CA LEU A 115 -4.88 -13.90 -2.66
C LEU A 115 -4.90 -12.42 -2.27
N VAL A 116 -4.40 -11.52 -3.12
CA VAL A 116 -4.48 -10.05 -2.92
C VAL A 116 -5.92 -9.60 -2.71
N ARG A 117 -6.88 -10.10 -3.49
CA ARG A 117 -8.31 -9.76 -3.32
C ARG A 117 -8.87 -10.24 -1.99
N LEU A 118 -8.52 -11.45 -1.57
CA LEU A 118 -8.92 -12.00 -0.26
C LEU A 118 -8.31 -11.21 0.90
N LEU A 119 -7.07 -10.77 0.77
CA LEU A 119 -6.39 -9.98 1.80
C LEU A 119 -6.93 -8.55 1.89
N LYS A 120 -7.26 -7.92 0.75
CA LYS A 120 -7.94 -6.62 0.73
C LYS A 120 -9.32 -6.69 1.39
N ASP A 121 -10.06 -7.77 1.15
CA ASP A 121 -11.33 -8.03 1.82
C ASP A 121 -11.15 -8.26 3.33
N LEU A 122 -10.19 -9.10 3.72
CA LEU A 122 -9.84 -9.34 5.12
C LEU A 122 -9.48 -8.02 5.83
N ARG A 123 -8.61 -7.19 5.23
CA ARG A 123 -8.25 -5.87 5.75
C ARG A 123 -9.48 -5.01 6.03
N ASN A 124 -10.41 -4.94 5.09
CA ASN A 124 -11.58 -4.07 5.23
C ASN A 124 -12.56 -4.54 6.31
N ARG A 125 -12.55 -5.84 6.65
CA ARG A 125 -13.44 -6.41 7.68
C ARG A 125 -12.85 -6.37 9.09
N PHE A 126 -11.53 -6.23 9.21
CA PHE A 126 -10.83 -6.24 10.50
C PHE A 126 -10.04 -4.94 10.72
N THR A 127 -10.50 -4.11 11.65
CA THR A 127 -9.93 -2.76 11.85
C THR A 127 -8.45 -2.78 12.22
N GLY A 128 -8.00 -3.80 12.95
CA GLY A 128 -6.58 -3.96 13.30
C GLY A 128 -5.65 -4.24 12.11
N LEU A 129 -6.19 -4.57 10.93
CA LEU A 129 -5.43 -4.76 9.70
C LEU A 129 -5.44 -3.53 8.78
N ASN A 130 -6.18 -2.47 9.12
CA ASN A 130 -6.34 -1.27 8.27
C ASN A 130 -5.02 -0.54 7.97
N CYS A 131 -4.02 -0.71 8.84
CA CYS A 131 -2.70 -0.13 8.66
C CYS A 131 -1.95 -0.69 7.43
N LEU A 132 -2.33 -1.89 6.95
CA LEU A 132 -1.74 -2.47 5.74
C LEU A 132 -2.11 -1.64 4.51
N ASN A 133 -1.14 -0.97 3.89
CA ASN A 133 -1.39 -0.29 2.62
C ASN A 133 -1.48 -1.31 1.45
N PRO A 134 -1.98 -0.91 0.26
CA PRO A 134 -2.13 -1.84 -0.87
C PRO A 134 -0.83 -2.53 -1.28
N TRP A 135 0.29 -1.83 -1.23
CA TRP A 135 1.60 -2.37 -1.59
C TRP A 135 2.09 -3.45 -0.61
N MET A 136 1.89 -3.23 0.69
CA MET A 136 2.15 -4.24 1.72
C MET A 136 1.34 -5.51 1.48
N ILE A 137 0.08 -5.39 1.05
CA ILE A 137 -0.76 -6.54 0.72
C ILE A 137 -0.21 -7.31 -0.49
N ASP A 138 0.22 -6.61 -1.53
CA ASP A 138 0.78 -7.24 -2.74
C ASP A 138 2.06 -8.03 -2.41
N LEU A 139 2.96 -7.44 -1.61
CA LEU A 139 4.18 -8.09 -1.15
C LEU A 139 3.92 -9.26 -0.19
N LEU A 140 2.98 -9.11 0.75
CA LEU A 140 2.56 -10.20 1.65
C LEU A 140 1.97 -11.38 0.88
N ALA A 141 1.13 -11.10 -0.11
CA ALA A 141 0.54 -12.13 -0.98
C ALA A 141 1.64 -12.87 -1.75
N HIS A 142 2.53 -12.14 -2.43
CA HIS A 142 3.62 -12.75 -3.19
C HIS A 142 4.51 -13.60 -2.27
N ARG A 143 4.97 -13.05 -1.14
CA ARG A 143 5.86 -13.77 -0.22
C ARG A 143 5.22 -15.01 0.37
N SER A 144 3.91 -14.98 0.63
CA SER A 144 3.21 -16.10 1.24
C SER A 144 2.84 -17.19 0.23
N LEU A 145 2.65 -16.82 -1.03
CA LEU A 145 2.31 -17.75 -2.10
C LEU A 145 3.54 -18.52 -2.61
N LEU A 146 4.68 -17.85 -2.76
CA LEU A 146 5.88 -18.43 -3.35
C LEU A 146 6.84 -18.94 -2.28
N THR A 147 7.15 -20.24 -2.30
CA THR A 147 8.11 -20.88 -1.39
C THR A 147 8.99 -21.84 -2.16
N ASN A 148 10.30 -21.66 -2.11
CA ASN A 148 11.26 -22.50 -2.85
C ASN A 148 10.87 -22.70 -4.33
N LYS A 149 10.45 -21.62 -5.00
CA LYS A 149 9.97 -21.59 -6.39
C LYS A 149 8.69 -22.40 -6.68
N GLN A 150 8.02 -22.91 -5.65
CA GLN A 150 6.72 -23.58 -5.78
C GLN A 150 5.60 -22.67 -5.29
N THR A 151 4.48 -22.68 -6.02
CA THR A 151 3.28 -21.95 -5.64
C THR A 151 2.45 -22.80 -4.68
N LEU A 152 2.11 -22.23 -3.53
CA LEU A 152 1.25 -22.90 -2.57
C LEU A 152 -0.23 -22.81 -3.00
N PRO A 153 -1.06 -23.81 -2.65
CA PRO A 153 -2.50 -23.70 -2.73
C PRO A 153 -3.00 -22.46 -1.97
N ILE A 154 -4.01 -21.78 -2.51
CA ILE A 154 -4.46 -20.48 -2.00
C ILE A 154 -4.88 -20.51 -0.53
N GLN A 155 -5.51 -21.60 -0.09
CA GLN A 155 -5.92 -21.79 1.30
C GLN A 155 -4.72 -21.89 2.26
N ILE A 156 -3.61 -22.46 1.80
CA ILE A 156 -2.36 -22.55 2.57
C ILE A 156 -1.69 -21.20 2.60
N ALA A 157 -1.59 -20.51 1.45
CA ALA A 157 -1.00 -19.18 1.35
C ALA A 157 -1.78 -18.15 2.19
N TYR A 158 -3.11 -18.19 2.18
CA TYR A 158 -3.97 -17.31 2.98
C TYR A 158 -3.73 -17.49 4.48
N ARG A 159 -3.72 -18.74 4.98
CA ARG A 159 -3.37 -19.03 6.37
C ARG A 159 -1.96 -18.53 6.71
N ARG A 160 -1.01 -18.76 5.80
CA ARG A 160 0.38 -18.38 6.00
C ARG A 160 0.57 -16.88 6.17
N VAL A 161 -0.16 -16.03 5.42
CA VAL A 161 -0.11 -14.57 5.62
C VAL A 161 -0.43 -14.22 7.07
N ILE A 162 -1.52 -14.78 7.60
CA ILE A 162 -1.98 -14.49 8.96
C ILE A 162 -1.00 -15.06 9.99
N GLN A 163 -0.43 -16.25 9.75
CA GLN A 163 0.62 -16.83 10.59
C GLN A 163 1.90 -16.00 10.62
N LEU A 164 2.35 -15.46 9.47
CA LEU A 164 3.52 -14.60 9.40
C LEU A 164 3.30 -13.30 10.17
N LEU A 165 2.13 -12.67 10.01
CA LEU A 165 1.76 -11.48 10.77
C LEU A 165 1.68 -11.77 12.28
N ALA A 166 1.04 -12.88 12.67
CA ALA A 166 0.93 -13.32 14.06
C ALA A 166 2.30 -13.67 14.69
N GLY A 167 3.22 -14.19 13.88
CA GLY A 167 4.60 -14.47 14.25
C GLY A 167 5.49 -13.23 14.31
N GLY A 168 4.92 -12.03 14.20
CA GLY A 168 5.65 -10.78 14.36
C GLY A 168 6.45 -10.36 13.13
N LEU A 169 6.07 -10.77 11.92
CA LEU A 169 6.79 -10.38 10.70
C LEU A 169 6.99 -8.87 10.59
N PHE A 170 6.02 -8.07 11.07
CA PHE A 170 6.08 -6.60 11.04
C PHE A 170 6.38 -5.96 12.40
N LEU A 171 6.80 -6.73 13.41
CA LEU A 171 7.23 -6.16 14.69
C LEU A 171 8.67 -5.62 14.64
N PRO A 172 9.05 -4.75 15.59
CA PRO A 172 10.44 -4.32 15.75
C PRO A 172 11.39 -5.51 15.93
N GLY A 173 12.60 -5.39 15.38
CA GLY A 173 13.59 -6.48 15.38
C GLY A 173 13.39 -7.54 14.28
N SER A 174 12.22 -7.58 13.62
CA SER A 174 12.01 -8.49 12.50
C SER A 174 12.79 -8.07 11.25
N ALA A 175 13.26 -9.06 10.47
CA ALA A 175 13.80 -8.83 9.13
C ALA A 175 12.74 -8.21 8.19
N GLY A 176 11.44 -8.41 8.47
CA GLY A 176 10.35 -7.81 7.70
C GLY A 176 10.34 -8.22 6.24
N ILE A 177 9.73 -7.38 5.40
CA ILE A 177 9.81 -7.48 3.94
C ILE A 177 10.59 -6.26 3.44
N ILE A 178 11.65 -6.51 2.68
CA ILE A 178 12.39 -5.46 1.98
C ILE A 178 11.58 -5.03 0.76
N ASP A 179 11.45 -3.72 0.55
CA ASP A 179 10.79 -3.15 -0.61
C ASP A 179 11.63 -3.38 -1.88
N PRO A 180 11.17 -4.17 -2.85
CA PRO A 180 11.93 -4.44 -4.07
C PRO A 180 11.94 -3.26 -5.05
N CYS A 181 11.13 -2.22 -4.81
CA CYS A 181 11.01 -1.05 -5.68
C CYS A 181 11.78 0.18 -5.18
N GLU A 182 12.41 0.10 -4.01
CA GLU A 182 13.23 1.17 -3.43
C GLU A 182 14.71 0.79 -3.39
N THR A 183 15.56 1.81 -3.45
CA THR A 183 17.01 1.61 -3.32
C THR A 183 17.41 1.47 -1.86
N GLY A 184 18.18 0.44 -1.55
CA GLY A 184 18.58 0.11 -0.18
C GLY A 184 17.67 -0.92 0.47
N ASN A 185 18.04 -1.41 1.65
CA ASN A 185 17.28 -2.44 2.37
C ASN A 185 16.13 -1.82 3.17
N VAL A 186 15.26 -1.05 2.50
CA VAL A 186 14.11 -0.39 3.12
C VAL A 186 13.06 -1.44 3.47
N ARG A 187 12.73 -1.58 4.74
CA ARG A 187 11.73 -2.54 5.22
C ARG A 187 10.35 -1.89 5.23
N ILE A 188 9.36 -2.48 4.55
CA ILE A 188 8.04 -1.85 4.36
C ILE A 188 7.29 -1.59 5.68
N GLN A 189 7.51 -2.39 6.71
CA GLN A 189 6.83 -2.20 8.00
C GLN A 189 7.29 -0.95 8.75
N THR A 190 8.41 -0.34 8.36
CA THR A 190 8.89 0.93 8.97
C THR A 190 7.95 2.10 8.68
N LEU A 191 7.06 1.97 7.70
CA LEU A 191 5.98 2.92 7.44
C LEU A 191 4.86 2.87 8.49
N LEU A 192 4.83 1.84 9.34
CA LEU A 192 3.83 1.65 10.38
C LEU A 192 4.36 2.17 11.72
N THR A 193 3.52 2.88 12.46
CA THR A 193 3.81 3.22 13.86
C THR A 193 3.91 1.95 14.71
N LEU A 194 4.64 2.02 15.82
CA LEU A 194 4.79 0.88 16.74
C LEU A 194 3.43 0.39 17.28
N GLU A 195 2.49 1.30 17.54
CA GLU A 195 1.12 0.94 17.94
C GLU A 195 0.38 0.18 16.83
N GLN A 196 0.52 0.61 15.57
CA GLN A 196 -0.08 -0.08 14.43
C GLN A 196 0.53 -1.48 14.22
N GLN A 197 1.85 -1.63 14.44
CA GLN A 197 2.53 -2.92 14.34
C GLN A 197 2.04 -3.90 15.42
N ASP A 198 1.89 -3.44 16.66
CA ASP A 198 1.36 -4.23 17.77
C ASP A 198 -0.09 -4.65 17.51
N LEU A 199 -0.97 -3.69 17.19
CA LEU A 199 -2.38 -3.96 16.90
C LEU A 199 -2.55 -4.95 15.73
N LEU A 200 -1.75 -4.79 14.67
CA LEU A 200 -1.71 -5.70 13.52
C LEU A 200 -1.35 -7.12 13.94
N CYS A 201 -0.26 -7.27 14.70
CA CYS A 201 0.23 -8.56 15.18
C CYS A 201 -0.80 -9.24 16.09
N MET A 202 -1.31 -8.50 17.08
CA MET A 202 -2.32 -8.98 18.03
C MET A 202 -3.60 -9.44 17.30
N THR A 203 -4.06 -8.67 16.31
CA THR A 203 -5.23 -9.03 15.49
C THR A 203 -4.97 -10.33 14.74
N ALA A 204 -3.80 -10.44 14.08
CA ALA A 204 -3.42 -11.66 13.38
C ALA A 204 -3.31 -12.87 14.33
N GLN A 205 -2.75 -12.71 15.53
CA GLN A 205 -2.68 -13.77 16.55
C GLN A 205 -4.05 -14.28 16.95
N HIS A 206 -5.04 -13.40 17.11
CA HIS A 206 -6.42 -13.82 17.37
C HIS A 206 -6.99 -14.62 16.18
N LEU A 207 -6.84 -14.11 14.95
CA LEU A 207 -7.35 -14.76 13.75
C LEU A 207 -6.72 -16.15 13.52
N VAL A 208 -5.42 -16.31 13.76
CA VAL A 208 -4.76 -17.62 13.66
C VAL A 208 -5.36 -18.62 14.64
N ARG A 209 -5.63 -18.22 15.89
CA ARG A 209 -6.25 -19.09 16.89
C ARG A 209 -7.66 -19.52 16.45
N VAL A 210 -8.48 -18.57 16.00
CA VAL A 210 -9.82 -18.87 15.46
C VAL A 210 -9.75 -19.86 14.30
N MET A 211 -8.83 -19.65 13.34
CA MET A 211 -8.61 -20.57 12.21
C MET A 211 -8.10 -21.94 12.66
N ALA A 212 -7.18 -22.01 13.62
CA ALA A 212 -6.64 -23.27 14.13
C ALA A 212 -7.72 -24.20 14.68
N HIS A 213 -8.83 -23.64 15.18
CA HIS A 213 -9.95 -24.39 15.76
C HIS A 213 -11.19 -24.41 14.86
N GLY A 214 -11.01 -24.34 13.53
CA GLY A 214 -12.08 -24.57 12.56
C GLY A 214 -12.89 -23.34 12.16
N GLY A 215 -12.56 -22.15 12.67
CA GLY A 215 -13.26 -20.89 12.39
C GLY A 215 -12.96 -20.25 11.03
N PHE A 216 -12.59 -21.00 10.00
CA PHE A 216 -12.22 -20.45 8.69
C PHE A 216 -13.34 -19.64 8.04
N ILE A 217 -14.56 -20.20 8.05
CA ILE A 217 -15.73 -19.56 7.46
C ILE A 217 -16.07 -18.29 8.25
N ALA A 218 -15.92 -18.33 9.57
CA ALA A 218 -16.08 -17.14 10.40
C ALA A 218 -15.08 -16.07 9.96
N VAL A 219 -13.78 -16.38 9.89
CA VAL A 219 -12.76 -15.39 9.47
C VAL A 219 -12.97 -14.88 8.05
N LEU A 220 -13.48 -15.70 7.12
CA LEU A 220 -13.76 -15.27 5.74
C LEU A 220 -15.02 -14.39 5.60
N ASN A 221 -16.03 -14.59 6.44
CA ASN A 221 -17.32 -13.90 6.30
C ASN A 221 -17.62 -12.88 7.40
N GLY A 222 -16.86 -12.91 8.50
CA GLY A 222 -17.10 -12.07 9.68
C GLY A 222 -16.32 -10.77 9.68
N ASN A 223 -16.21 -10.15 10.84
CA ASN A 223 -15.55 -8.86 11.06
C ASN A 223 -14.98 -8.81 12.48
N ASP A 224 -14.67 -7.63 12.99
CA ASP A 224 -14.16 -7.41 14.36
C ASP A 224 -14.94 -8.10 15.48
N ASN A 225 -16.22 -8.47 15.28
CA ASN A 225 -16.95 -9.28 16.27
C ASN A 225 -16.26 -10.63 16.56
N ILE A 226 -15.50 -11.16 15.60
CA ILE A 226 -14.70 -12.37 15.78
C ILE A 226 -13.61 -12.15 16.83
N LEU A 227 -13.04 -10.95 16.91
CA LEU A 227 -12.01 -10.62 17.90
C LEU A 227 -12.53 -10.63 19.34
N LYS A 228 -13.87 -10.59 19.51
CA LYS A 228 -14.55 -10.68 20.81
C LYS A 228 -14.93 -12.11 21.19
N LEU A 229 -14.70 -13.09 20.32
CA LEU A 229 -15.00 -14.48 20.62
C LEU A 229 -14.14 -14.97 21.77
N LYS A 230 -14.78 -15.48 22.82
CA LYS A 230 -14.11 -16.09 23.97
C LYS A 230 -13.92 -17.60 23.81
N SER A 231 -14.65 -18.22 22.89
CA SER A 231 -14.50 -19.64 22.61
C SER A 231 -14.97 -20.00 21.20
N ILE A 232 -14.38 -21.05 20.63
CA ILE A 232 -14.87 -21.70 19.41
C ILE A 232 -14.70 -23.21 19.55
N ASN A 233 -15.72 -23.98 19.15
CA ASN A 233 -15.70 -25.45 19.20
C ASN A 233 -15.23 -26.03 20.55
N GLY A 234 -15.68 -25.44 21.67
CA GLY A 234 -15.32 -25.87 23.03
C GLY A 234 -13.95 -25.41 23.53
N ILE A 235 -13.17 -24.69 22.72
CA ILE A 235 -11.85 -24.18 23.11
C ILE A 235 -11.98 -22.71 23.51
N ILE A 236 -11.53 -22.38 24.72
CA ILE A 236 -11.57 -21.03 25.28
C ILE A 236 -10.29 -20.28 24.90
N PHE A 237 -10.45 -19.03 24.47
CA PHE A 237 -9.36 -18.13 24.14
C PHE A 237 -8.95 -17.28 25.34
N GLY A 238 -7.65 -17.25 25.62
CA GLY A 238 -7.08 -16.23 26.48
C GLY A 238 -7.18 -14.83 25.86
N ASP A 239 -7.33 -13.83 26.72
CA ASP A 239 -7.37 -12.43 26.31
C ASP A 239 -6.00 -12.01 25.75
N LEU A 240 -6.02 -11.28 24.64
CA LEU A 240 -4.83 -10.59 24.16
C LEU A 240 -4.91 -9.13 24.58
N GLN A 241 -3.78 -8.58 25.02
CA GLN A 241 -3.64 -7.19 25.40
C GLN A 241 -2.68 -6.50 24.44
N LYS A 242 -2.88 -5.20 24.22
CA LYS A 242 -1.89 -4.37 23.54
C LYS A 242 -0.58 -4.44 24.34
N ALA A 243 0.50 -4.75 23.64
CA ALA A 243 1.84 -4.82 24.23
C ALA A 243 2.57 -3.47 24.12
N TYR A 244 2.23 -2.65 23.11
CA TYR A 244 2.87 -1.35 22.93
C TYR A 244 2.43 -0.35 24.00
N VAL A 245 3.41 0.27 24.66
CA VAL A 245 3.23 1.35 25.61
C VAL A 245 4.01 2.55 25.10
N LYS A 246 3.34 3.69 24.93
CA LYS A 246 4.00 4.94 24.54
C LYS A 246 4.90 5.41 25.69
N GLN A 247 6.18 5.64 25.40
CA GLN A 247 7.08 6.28 26.36
C GLN A 247 6.93 7.80 26.24
N GLU A 248 6.55 8.47 27.33
CA GLU A 248 6.56 9.93 27.41
C GLU A 248 7.98 10.40 27.79
N GLY A 249 8.61 11.24 26.96
CA GLY A 249 9.82 11.98 27.35
C GLY A 249 11.16 11.56 26.74
N MET A 250 11.23 10.58 25.84
CA MET A 250 12.45 10.36 25.04
C MET A 250 12.39 11.17 23.75
N VAL A 251 13.25 12.18 23.65
CA VAL A 251 13.60 12.80 22.36
C VAL A 251 14.20 11.70 21.51
N GLU A 252 13.59 11.38 20.36
CA GLU A 252 14.19 10.47 19.40
C GLU A 252 15.51 11.10 18.93
N GLU A 253 16.64 10.59 19.39
CA GLU A 253 17.91 10.78 18.69
C GLU A 253 17.74 10.09 17.34
N VAL A 254 17.45 10.91 16.33
CA VAL A 254 17.57 10.50 14.93
C VAL A 254 19.04 10.15 14.74
N ASP A 255 19.33 8.86 14.65
CA ASP A 255 20.67 8.36 14.38
C ASP A 255 21.12 8.84 12.99
N SER A 256 21.77 10.00 12.97
CA SER A 256 22.36 10.63 11.79
C SER A 256 23.82 10.20 11.62
N THR A 257 24.18 8.99 12.03
CA THR A 257 25.53 8.45 11.78
C THR A 257 25.55 7.61 10.51
N GLY A 258 25.68 8.28 9.37
CA GLY A 258 25.83 7.61 8.08
C GLY A 258 26.29 8.47 6.91
N ALA A 259 26.75 9.70 7.16
CA ALA A 259 27.21 10.57 6.08
C ALA A 259 28.20 11.64 6.56
N GLU A 260 29.39 11.26 7.03
CA GLU A 260 30.55 12.16 7.01
C GLU A 260 31.82 11.43 6.55
N SER A 261 32.24 11.80 5.33
CA SER A 261 33.61 12.02 4.87
C SER A 261 34.68 10.93 5.07
N GLU A 262 35.00 10.22 3.99
CA GLU A 262 36.38 9.90 3.64
C GLU A 262 36.74 10.61 2.32
N GLU A 263 37.15 11.86 2.44
CA GLU A 263 37.94 12.55 1.42
C GLU A 263 39.31 12.80 2.08
N VAL A 264 40.22 11.83 1.97
CA VAL A 264 41.63 12.03 2.30
C VAL A 264 42.39 12.15 1.00
N ALA A 265 42.73 13.40 0.71
CA ALA A 265 43.75 13.76 -0.27
C ALA A 265 45.08 13.09 0.06
N MET A 266 45.72 12.50 -0.94
CA MET A 266 47.17 12.30 -0.95
C MET A 266 47.68 12.56 -2.37
N GLU A 267 48.10 13.80 -2.61
CA GLU A 267 49.18 14.11 -3.54
C GLU A 267 50.51 14.09 -2.77
N SER A 268 51.58 13.71 -3.47
CA SER A 268 53.03 13.85 -3.16
C SER A 268 53.78 12.58 -2.74
N ALA A 269 54.21 11.79 -3.73
CA ALA A 269 55.60 11.35 -3.96
C ALA A 269 55.71 10.57 -5.28
#